data_AF-A0A1H8UJG7-F1
#
_entry.id   AF-A0A1H8UJG7-F1
#
_cell.length_a   1.000
_cell.length_b   1.000
_cell.length_c   1.000
_cell.angle_alpha   90.00
_cell.angle_beta   90.00
_cell.angle_gamma   90.00
#
_symmetry.space_group_name_H-M   'P 1'
#
loop_
_entity.id
_entity.type
_entity.pdbx_description
1 polymer ?
#
loop_
_entity_poly.entity_id
_entity_poly.type
_entity_poly.pdbx_seq_one_letter_code
_entity_poly.pdbx_strand_id
1 'polypeptide(L)'
;MLHESVLVFGGYLVACGVAWVLHESAHYAVHSLYADSVSFGINRRGPYVDAVYEPTAPTLAIRVGSLAPTLFYTPLVALGIAGYLSTYPLPQLDPVGWSLVAVPLAILTIPTGADIRACLEAAQ
;
A
#
# COMPACT_ATOMS: atom_id res chain seq x y z
N MET A 1 -22.45 19.84 12.31
CA MET A 1 -21.16 19.87 13.03
C MET A 1 -20.72 18.50 13.56
N LEU A 2 -21.18 17.99 14.72
CA LEU A 2 -20.66 16.69 15.26
C LEU A 2 -20.85 15.51 14.28
N HIS A 3 -22.02 15.44 13.63
CA HIS A 3 -22.34 14.39 12.66
C HIS A 3 -21.46 14.45 11.39
N GLU A 4 -21.15 15.65 10.89
CA GLU A 4 -20.29 15.83 9.70
C GLU A 4 -18.84 15.49 10.02
N SER A 5 -18.32 15.90 11.18
CA SER A 5 -16.97 15.55 11.61
C SER A 5 -16.80 14.04 11.79
N VAL A 6 -17.81 13.35 12.34
CA VAL A 6 -17.80 11.88 12.47
C VAL A 6 -17.80 11.20 11.10
N LEU A 7 -18.58 11.70 10.14
CA LEU A 7 -18.61 11.16 8.77
C LEU A 7 -17.28 11.35 8.04
N VAL A 8 -16.69 12.55 8.11
CA VAL A 8 -15.39 12.85 7.50
C VAL A 8 -14.30 11.96 8.11
N PHE A 9 -14.28 11.83 9.43
CA PHE A 9 -13.34 10.96 10.13
C PHE A 9 -13.55 9.48 9.80
N GLY A 10 -14.81 9.02 9.73
CA GLY A 10 -15.14 7.66 9.31
C GLY A 10 -14.66 7.37 7.89
N GLY A 11 -14.93 8.28 6.95
CA GLY A 11 -14.46 8.18 5.57
C GLY A 11 -12.93 8.13 5.48
N TYR A 12 -12.24 8.95 6.26
CA TYR A 12 -10.78 8.93 6.36
C TYR A 12 -10.23 7.57 6.81
N LEU A 13 -10.79 7.01 7.89
CA LEU A 13 -10.37 5.71 8.42
C LEU A 13 -10.62 4.59 7.42
N VAL A 14 -11.78 4.62 6.74
CA VAL A 14 -12.12 3.64 5.69
C VAL A 14 -11.12 3.74 4.54
N ALA A 15 -10.84 4.94 4.04
CA ALA A 15 -9.90 5.14 2.94
C ALA A 15 -8.48 4.66 3.29
N CYS A 16 -8.00 4.97 4.50
CA CYS A 16 -6.70 4.48 4.97
C CYS A 16 -6.69 2.96 5.16
N GLY A 17 -7.76 2.37 5.70
CA GLY A 17 -7.87 0.93 5.87
C GLY A 17 -7.88 0.18 4.54
N VAL A 18 -8.64 0.68 3.55
CA VAL A 18 -8.64 0.13 2.18
C VAL A 18 -7.25 0.25 1.56
N ALA A 19 -6.59 1.40 1.69
CA ALA A 19 -5.23 1.59 1.18
C ALA A 19 -4.24 0.58 1.78
N TRP A 20 -4.30 0.32 3.08
CA TRP A 20 -3.48 -0.70 3.74
C TRP A 20 -3.75 -2.12 3.23
N VAL A 21 -5.02 -2.50 3.09
CA VAL A 21 -5.39 -3.83 2.57
C VAL A 21 -4.88 -3.99 1.14
N LEU A 22 -5.03 -2.97 0.31
CA LEU A 22 -4.51 -2.98 -1.06
C LEU A 22 -2.98 -3.07 -1.05
N HIS A 23 -2.28 -2.26 -0.24
CA HIS A 23 -0.83 -2.31 -0.10
C HIS A 23 -0.35 -3.73 0.19
N GLU A 24 -0.84 -4.35 1.26
CA GLU A 24 -0.50 -5.73 1.61
C GLU A 24 -0.91 -6.73 0.52
N SER A 25 -1.99 -6.48 -0.23
CA SER A 25 -2.43 -7.39 -1.30
C SER A 25 -1.43 -7.44 -2.46
N ALA A 26 -0.70 -6.36 -2.72
CA ALA A 26 0.36 -6.36 -3.71
C ALA A 26 1.55 -7.21 -3.25
N HIS A 27 1.96 -7.10 -1.98
CA HIS A 27 2.95 -8.00 -1.40
C HIS A 27 2.51 -9.45 -1.56
N TYR A 28 1.28 -9.77 -1.13
CA TYR A 28 0.73 -11.12 -1.20
C TYR A 28 0.78 -11.67 -2.63
N ALA A 29 0.29 -10.91 -3.60
CA ALA A 29 0.21 -11.32 -4.99
C ALA A 29 1.60 -11.66 -5.55
N VAL A 30 2.62 -10.83 -5.27
CA VAL A 30 3.98 -11.05 -5.78
C VAL A 30 4.68 -12.16 -5.03
N HIS A 31 4.60 -12.19 -3.71
CA HIS A 31 5.20 -13.27 -2.92
C HIS A 31 4.61 -14.63 -3.30
N SER A 32 3.31 -14.70 -3.64
CA SER A 32 2.63 -15.95 -4.04
C SER A 32 3.17 -16.56 -5.34
N LEU A 33 3.92 -15.80 -6.14
CA LEU A 33 4.54 -16.31 -7.37
C LEU A 33 5.84 -17.08 -7.10
N TYR A 34 6.45 -16.91 -5.93
CA TYR A 34 7.82 -17.35 -5.66
C TYR A 34 8.03 -18.03 -4.30
N ALA A 35 7.18 -17.75 -3.32
CA ALA A 35 7.26 -18.35 -1.98
C ALA A 35 6.53 -19.69 -1.93
N ASP A 36 6.97 -20.60 -1.06
CA ASP A 36 6.32 -21.90 -0.85
C ASP A 36 4.96 -21.75 -0.19
N SER A 37 4.85 -20.75 0.67
CA SER A 37 3.59 -20.38 1.31
C SER A 37 3.54 -18.89 1.58
N VAL A 38 2.34 -18.32 1.43
CA VAL A 38 2.06 -16.92 1.72
C VAL A 38 0.75 -16.86 2.48
N SER A 39 0.70 -16.06 3.53
CA SER A 39 -0.52 -15.78 4.27
C SER A 39 -0.78 -14.28 4.28
N PHE A 40 -2.05 -13.92 4.16
CA PHE A 40 -2.53 -12.56 4.36
C PHE A 40 -3.37 -12.55 5.63
N GLY A 41 -3.07 -11.65 6.55
CA GLY A 41 -3.77 -11.55 7.81
C GLY A 41 -4.00 -10.12 8.25
N ILE A 42 -4.74 -9.96 9.35
CA ILE A 42 -4.95 -8.68 10.02
C ILE A 42 -4.74 -8.92 11.51
N ASN A 43 -3.89 -8.10 12.13
CA ASN A 43 -3.64 -8.13 13.57
C ASN A 43 -3.75 -6.72 14.18
N ARG A 44 -3.33 -6.57 15.44
CA ARG A 44 -3.41 -5.29 16.18
C ARG A 44 -2.60 -4.15 15.57
N ARG A 45 -1.59 -4.46 14.74
CA ARG A 45 -0.75 -3.48 14.02
C ARG A 45 -1.29 -3.15 12.63
N GLY A 46 -2.28 -3.89 12.14
CA GLY A 46 -2.87 -3.72 10.82
C GLY A 46 -2.83 -5.01 9.99
N PRO A 47 -3.17 -4.90 8.69
CA PRO A 47 -2.94 -5.95 7.71
C PRO A 47 -1.46 -6.33 7.62
N TYR A 48 -1.16 -7.57 7.27
CA TYR A 48 0.20 -8.05 7.07
C TYR A 48 0.24 -9.20 6.06
N VAL A 49 1.41 -9.39 5.45
CA VAL A 49 1.75 -10.57 4.66
C VAL A 49 2.95 -11.28 5.24
N ASP A 50 2.81 -12.58 5.50
CA ASP A 50 3.92 -13.46 5.83
C ASP A 50 4.18 -14.40 4.66
N ALA A 51 5.41 -14.39 4.13
CA ALA A 51 5.84 -15.26 3.05
C ALA A 51 7.01 -16.13 3.52
N VAL A 52 6.92 -17.45 3.27
CA VAL A 52 7.97 -18.41 3.60
C VAL A 52 8.63 -18.87 2.32
N TYR A 53 9.94 -18.71 2.26
CA TYR A 53 10.77 -19.02 1.10
C TYR A 53 11.70 -20.19 1.39
N GLU A 54 11.95 -21.04 0.38
CA GLU A 54 13.06 -21.99 0.44
C GLU A 54 14.39 -21.25 0.66
N PRO A 55 15.39 -21.88 1.32
CA PRO A 55 16.73 -21.30 1.45
C PRO A 55 17.40 -20.97 0.12
N THR A 56 17.00 -21.64 -0.96
CA THR A 56 17.51 -21.45 -2.33
C THR A 56 16.73 -20.43 -3.14
N ALA A 57 15.71 -19.78 -2.57
CA ALA A 57 14.89 -18.82 -3.29
C ALA A 57 15.74 -17.64 -3.81
N PRO A 58 15.50 -17.16 -5.04
CA PRO A 58 16.24 -16.03 -5.57
C PRO A 58 16.02 -14.77 -4.72
N THR A 59 17.09 -14.12 -4.26
CA THR A 59 17.04 -12.84 -3.55
C THR A 59 16.20 -11.78 -4.27
N LEU A 60 16.24 -11.77 -5.60
CA LEU A 60 15.44 -10.84 -6.40
C LEU A 60 13.93 -11.03 -6.19
N ALA A 61 13.46 -12.27 -6.03
CA ALA A 61 12.04 -12.55 -5.82
C ALA A 61 11.55 -11.98 -4.48
N ILE A 62 12.35 -12.14 -3.42
CA ILE A 62 12.06 -11.57 -2.10
C ILE A 62 12.03 -10.05 -2.19
N ARG A 63 13.04 -9.42 -2.82
CA ARG A 63 13.13 -7.95 -2.98
C ARG A 63 11.95 -7.37 -3.75
N VAL A 64 11.58 -7.99 -4.87
CA VAL A 64 10.46 -7.53 -5.69
C VAL A 64 9.14 -7.70 -4.93
N GLY A 65 8.98 -8.82 -4.20
CA GLY A 65 7.86 -9.00 -3.28
C GLY A 65 7.80 -7.92 -2.21
N SER A 66 8.92 -7.61 -1.56
CA SER A 66 9.01 -6.59 -0.51
C SER A 66 8.84 -5.15 -1.00
N LEU A 67 8.94 -4.86 -2.29
CA LEU A 67 8.68 -3.51 -2.84
C LEU A 67 7.47 -3.48 -3.78
N ALA A 68 6.69 -4.56 -3.83
CA ALA A 68 5.57 -4.73 -4.75
C ALA A 68 4.56 -3.55 -4.73
N PRO A 69 4.09 -3.04 -3.58
CA PRO A 69 3.09 -1.99 -3.56
C PRO A 69 3.60 -0.72 -4.23
N THR A 70 4.83 -0.32 -3.91
CA THR A 70 5.50 0.82 -4.54
C THR A 70 5.66 0.63 -6.04
N LEU A 71 6.08 -0.56 -6.48
CA LEU A 71 6.29 -0.83 -7.91
C LEU A 71 4.99 -0.90 -8.71
N PHE A 72 3.90 -1.43 -8.12
CA PHE A 72 2.62 -1.62 -8.80
C PHE A 72 1.68 -0.41 -8.65
N TYR A 73 1.47 0.08 -7.43
CA TYR A 73 0.49 1.12 -7.20
C TYR A 73 1.00 2.52 -7.54
N THR A 74 2.30 2.81 -7.44
CA THR A 74 2.82 4.13 -7.86
C THR A 74 2.48 4.45 -9.33
N PRO A 75 2.78 3.60 -10.32
CA PRO A 75 2.43 3.90 -11.71
C PRO A 75 0.90 3.91 -11.93
N LEU A 76 0.16 2.97 -11.33
CA LEU A 76 -1.30 2.92 -11.47
C LEU A 76 -1.97 4.19 -10.94
N VAL A 77 -1.54 4.65 -9.76
CA VAL A 77 -2.10 5.85 -9.15
C VAL A 77 -1.64 7.10 -9.89
N ALA A 78 -0.39 7.18 -10.33
CA ALA A 78 0.07 8.29 -11.16
C ALA A 78 -0.74 8.42 -12.46
N LEU A 79 -0.99 7.29 -13.15
CA LEU A 79 -1.84 7.25 -14.34
C LEU A 79 -3.28 7.64 -14.04
N GLY A 80 -3.84 7.17 -12.92
CA GLY A 80 -5.19 7.52 -12.48
C GLY A 80 -5.34 9.02 -12.19
N ILE A 81 -4.37 9.61 -11.48
CA ILE A 81 -4.34 11.05 -11.19
C ILE A 81 -4.19 11.84 -12.50
N ALA A 82 -3.26 11.45 -13.38
CA ALA A 82 -3.07 12.12 -14.66
C ALA A 82 -4.34 12.05 -15.53
N GLY A 83 -4.99 10.88 -15.58
CA GLY A 83 -6.26 10.70 -16.29
C GLY A 83 -7.37 11.58 -15.72
N TYR A 84 -7.54 11.61 -14.40
CA TYR A 84 -8.53 12.47 -13.75
C TYR A 84 -8.28 13.95 -14.05
N LEU A 85 -7.04 14.41 -13.87
CA LEU A 85 -6.67 15.82 -14.08
C LEU A 85 -6.67 16.24 -15.55
N SER A 86 -6.62 15.29 -16.49
CA SER A 86 -6.81 15.58 -17.91
C SER A 86 -8.25 15.96 -18.26
N THR A 87 -9.21 15.54 -17.42
CA THR A 87 -10.65 15.75 -17.64
C THR A 87 -11.23 16.78 -16.69
N TYR A 88 -10.70 16.87 -15.47
CA TYR A 88 -11.24 17.71 -14.40
C TYR A 88 -10.17 18.63 -13.82
N PRO A 89 -10.51 19.88 -13.49
CA PRO A 89 -9.58 20.77 -12.81
C PRO A 89 -9.26 20.25 -11.39
N LEU A 90 -8.08 20.64 -10.89
CA LEU A 90 -7.66 20.30 -9.53
C LEU A 90 -8.67 20.87 -8.52
N PRO A 91 -9.22 20.06 -7.60
CA PRO A 91 -10.16 20.56 -6.60
C PRO A 91 -9.46 21.51 -5.61
N GLN A 92 -10.16 22.56 -5.19
CA GLN A 92 -9.71 23.43 -4.11
C GLN A 92 -10.11 22.81 -2.77
N LEU A 93 -9.23 21.99 -2.22
CA LEU A 93 -9.40 21.41 -0.89
C LEU A 93 -8.63 22.23 0.15
N ASP A 94 -9.19 22.31 1.34
CA ASP A 94 -8.46 22.77 2.52
C ASP A 94 -7.44 21.69 2.96
N PRO A 95 -6.55 21.99 3.93
CA PRO A 95 -5.54 21.01 4.37
C PRO A 95 -6.14 19.68 4.85
N VAL A 96 -7.33 19.71 5.47
CA VAL A 96 -8.02 18.50 5.94
C VAL A 96 -8.50 17.67 4.75
N GLY A 97 -9.14 18.29 3.77
CA GLY A 97 -9.57 17.63 2.54
C GLY A 97 -8.40 17.02 1.77
N TRP A 98 -7.26 17.71 1.68
CA TRP A 98 -6.05 17.15 1.09
C TRP A 98 -5.51 15.93 1.84
N SER A 99 -5.62 15.90 3.18
CA SER A 99 -5.18 14.75 3.97
C SER A 99 -5.96 13.47 3.66
N LEU A 100 -7.25 13.59 3.29
CA LEU A 100 -8.10 12.47 2.89
C LEU A 100 -7.62 11.78 1.61
N VAL A 101 -6.84 12.48 0.79
CA VAL A 101 -6.31 11.97 -0.48
C VAL A 101 -4.84 11.59 -0.31
N ALA A 102 -4.04 12.48 0.27
CA ALA A 102 -2.59 12.32 0.35
C ALA A 102 -2.16 11.17 1.25
N VAL A 103 -2.85 10.92 2.37
CA VAL A 103 -2.46 9.85 3.30
C VAL A 103 -2.73 8.46 2.74
N PRO A 104 -3.95 8.13 2.24
CA PRO A 104 -4.17 6.84 1.55
C PRO A 104 -3.24 6.64 0.35
N LEU A 105 -2.96 7.71 -0.40
CA LEU A 105 -1.99 7.69 -1.51
C LEU A 105 -0.58 7.31 -1.04
N ALA A 106 -0.11 7.95 0.04
CA ALA A 106 1.19 7.65 0.61
C ALA A 106 1.28 6.21 1.09
N ILE A 107 0.23 5.69 1.73
CA ILE A 107 0.14 4.28 2.14
C ILE A 107 0.29 3.36 0.93
N LEU A 108 -0.40 3.63 -0.19
CA LEU A 108 -0.32 2.77 -1.38
C LEU A 108 1.05 2.78 -2.06
N THR A 109 1.77 3.90 -2.02
CA THR A 109 2.90 4.16 -2.92
C THR A 109 4.26 4.13 -2.23
N ILE A 110 4.32 4.46 -0.94
CA ILE A 110 5.58 4.54 -0.20
C ILE A 110 5.82 3.22 0.54
N PRO A 111 7.01 2.60 0.39
CA PRO A 111 7.31 1.39 1.12
C PRO A 111 7.46 1.71 2.61
N THR A 112 6.95 0.82 3.44
CA THR A 112 7.09 0.91 4.88
C THR A 112 8.54 0.64 5.31
N GLY A 113 8.87 0.96 6.57
CA GLY A 113 10.17 0.58 7.13
C GLY A 113 10.39 -0.94 7.18
N ALA A 114 9.32 -1.74 7.26
CA ALA A 114 9.40 -3.19 7.23
C ALA A 114 9.72 -3.70 5.82
N ASP A 115 9.09 -3.12 4.80
CA ASP A 115 9.31 -3.41 3.38
C ASP A 115 10.77 -3.18 2.98
N ILE A 116 11.29 -2.00 3.36
CA ILE A 116 12.69 -1.64 3.10
C ILE A 116 13.63 -2.63 3.79
N ARG A 117 13.35 -2.96 5.06
CA ARG A 117 14.15 -3.91 5.83
C ARG A 117 14.16 -5.28 5.16
N ALA A 118 12.98 -5.84 4.85
CA ALA A 118 12.86 -7.13 4.19
C ALA A 118 13.59 -7.16 2.84
N CYS A 119 13.48 -6.08 2.05
CA CYS A 119 14.21 -5.93 0.80
C CYS A 119 15.74 -5.93 0.98
N LEU A 120 16.25 -5.27 2.02
CA LEU A 120 17.69 -5.18 2.29
C LEU A 120 18.24 -6.49 2.86
N GLU A 121 17.51 -7.13 3.77
CA GLU A 121 17.90 -8.37 4.45
C GLU A 121 17.83 -9.60 3.52
N ALA A 122 17.08 -9.55 2.42
CA ALA A 122 16.99 -10.63 1.43
C ALA A 122 18.33 -11.10 0.79
N ALA A 123 19.42 -10.37 1.01
CA ALA A 123 20.77 -10.69 0.49
C ALA A 123 21.76 -11.19 1.55
N GLN A 124 21.30 -11.38 2.79
CA GLN A 124 22.09 -11.95 3.89
C GLN A 124 21.75 -13.42 4.06
#